data_AF-A0A5M6CKD4-F1
#
_entry.id   AF-A0A5M6CKD4-F1
#
_cell.length_a   1.000
_cell.length_b   1.000
_cell.length_c   1.000
_cell.angle_alpha   90.00
_cell.angle_beta   90.00
_cell.angle_gamma   90.00
#
_symmetry.space_group_name_H-M   'P 1'
#
loop_
_entity.id
_entity.type
_entity.pdbx_description
1 polymer ?
#
loop_
_entity_poly.entity_id
_entity_poly.type
_entity_poly.pdbx_seq_one_letter_code
_entity_poly.pdbx_strand_id
1 'polypeptide(L)'
;MRIFTFLFLIFCLISCKDQQLQTATFDEIIHYKLDTLAVNEMDISDILSGEAIQNISDTLIIDQFTEFGFVRSEVDKSDYIKLHKVLTSNQNTIDNTKCLPIYRDFLILKKKNKIVGIFKICFECSQLNYLDASTNEKRLMTDENSLVLDKLFQ
;
A
#
# COMPACT_ATOMS: atom_id res chain seq x y z
N MET A 1 -42.77 4.09 -16.80
CA MET A 1 -42.10 3.61 -15.57
C MET A 1 -41.30 2.31 -15.79
N ARG A 2 -40.60 2.16 -16.93
CA ARG A 2 -39.76 0.98 -17.26
C ARG A 2 -38.29 1.34 -17.57
N ILE A 3 -38.03 2.61 -17.92
CA ILE A 3 -36.69 3.12 -18.26
C ILE A 3 -35.80 3.30 -17.02
N PHE A 4 -36.37 3.68 -15.87
CA PHE A 4 -35.62 3.82 -14.61
C PHE A 4 -35.10 2.49 -14.08
N THR A 5 -35.79 1.38 -14.35
CA THR A 5 -35.36 0.02 -13.92
C THR A 5 -34.15 -0.48 -14.70
N PHE A 6 -34.04 -0.12 -15.98
CA PHE A 6 -32.88 -0.47 -16.82
C PHE A 6 -31.63 0.35 -16.46
N LEU A 7 -31.80 1.62 -16.08
CA LEU A 7 -30.68 2.48 -15.64
C LEU A 7 -30.04 1.98 -14.33
N PHE A 8 -30.83 1.45 -13.40
CA PHE A 8 -30.32 0.90 -12.14
C PHE A 8 -29.50 -0.39 -12.36
N LEU A 9 -29.93 -1.26 -13.28
CA LEU A 9 -29.21 -2.47 -13.65
C LEU A 9 -27.85 -2.18 -14.30
N ILE A 10 -27.74 -1.15 -15.14
CA ILE A 10 -26.48 -0.76 -15.77
C ILE A 10 -25.48 -0.23 -14.73
N PHE A 11 -25.94 0.54 -13.74
CA PHE A 11 -25.07 1.09 -12.69
C PHE A 11 -24.48 -0.01 -11.78
N CYS A 12 -25.26 -1.05 -11.46
CA CYS A 12 -24.77 -2.21 -10.70
C CYS A 12 -23.68 -2.98 -11.43
N LEU A 13 -23.77 -3.13 -12.76
CA LEU A 13 -22.79 -3.89 -13.55
C LEU A 13 -21.43 -3.17 -13.65
N ILE A 14 -21.42 -1.84 -13.64
CA ILE A 14 -20.18 -1.05 -13.69
C ILE A 14 -19.45 -1.14 -12.34
N SER A 15 -20.18 -1.01 -11.22
CA SER A 15 -19.59 -1.09 -9.87
C SER A 15 -18.98 -2.47 -9.57
N CYS A 16 -19.64 -3.56 -9.99
CA CYS A 16 -19.10 -4.91 -9.82
C CYS A 16 -17.78 -5.13 -10.57
N LYS A 17 -17.58 -4.46 -11.72
CA LYS A 17 -16.41 -4.69 -12.57
C LYS A 17 -15.10 -4.20 -11.94
N ASP A 18 -15.11 -3.05 -11.27
CA ASP A 18 -13.93 -2.49 -10.61
C ASP A 18 -13.51 -3.33 -9.39
N GLN A 19 -14.46 -3.79 -8.59
CA GLN A 19 -14.18 -4.68 -7.46
C GLN A 19 -13.69 -6.06 -7.91
N GLN A 20 -14.19 -6.56 -9.04
CA GLN A 20 -13.74 -7.81 -9.66
C GLN A 20 -12.31 -7.71 -10.24
N LEU A 21 -11.93 -6.54 -10.76
CA LEU A 21 -10.58 -6.30 -11.28
C LEU A 21 -9.53 -6.21 -10.15
N GLN A 22 -9.87 -5.60 -9.02
CA GLN A 22 -8.98 -5.53 -7.85
C GLN A 22 -8.82 -6.89 -7.17
N THR A 23 -9.91 -7.63 -7.03
CA THR A 23 -9.84 -9.00 -6.48
C THR A 23 -9.09 -9.97 -7.40
N ALA A 24 -8.91 -9.64 -8.68
CA ALA A 24 -8.06 -10.40 -9.59
C ALA A 24 -6.56 -10.24 -9.25
N THR A 25 -6.15 -9.07 -8.75
CA THR A 25 -4.74 -8.76 -8.45
C THR A 25 -4.35 -9.12 -7.01
N PHE A 26 -5.20 -8.86 -6.01
CA PHE A 26 -4.97 -9.24 -4.61
C PHE A 26 -6.30 -9.59 -3.89
N ASP A 27 -6.24 -10.31 -2.77
CA ASP A 27 -7.40 -10.63 -1.92
C ASP A 27 -7.25 -10.18 -0.46
N GLU A 28 -6.02 -9.89 -0.03
CA GLU A 28 -5.67 -9.41 1.31
C GLU A 28 -4.68 -8.25 1.20
N ILE A 29 -4.87 -7.21 2.03
CA ILE A 29 -3.89 -6.16 2.26
C ILE A 29 -3.56 -6.15 3.76
N ILE A 30 -2.28 -6.32 4.08
CA ILE A 30 -1.76 -6.21 5.43
C ILE A 30 -1.02 -4.89 5.54
N HIS A 31 -1.37 -4.08 6.53
CA HIS A 31 -0.63 -2.88 6.89
C HIS A 31 0.29 -3.17 8.07
N TYR A 32 1.55 -2.76 7.94
CA TYR A 32 2.51 -2.71 9.03
C TYR A 32 2.90 -1.26 9.27
N LYS A 33 2.80 -0.84 10.53
CA LYS A 33 3.16 0.50 10.99
C LYS A 33 4.20 0.40 12.08
N LEU A 34 5.30 1.13 11.96
CA LEU A 34 6.29 1.19 13.03
C LEU A 34 5.66 1.83 14.27
N ASP A 35 5.60 1.07 15.37
CA ASP A 35 5.27 1.61 16.69
C ASP A 35 6.56 2.05 17.35
N THR A 36 6.78 3.37 17.40
CA THR A 36 7.98 3.97 17.97
C THR A 36 8.16 3.67 19.46
N LEU A 37 7.11 3.21 20.15
CA LEU A 37 7.16 2.81 21.55
C LEU A 37 7.61 1.35 21.73
N ALA A 38 7.51 0.53 20.68
CA ALA A 38 7.84 -0.89 20.69
C ALA A 38 9.24 -1.19 20.12
N VAL A 39 9.97 -0.18 19.66
CA VAL A 39 11.32 -0.34 19.09
C VAL A 39 12.28 -0.81 20.18
N ASN A 40 12.67 -2.07 20.08
CA ASN A 40 13.80 -2.67 20.77
C ASN A 40 15.13 -2.08 20.23
N GLU A 41 16.25 -2.26 20.94
CA GLU A 41 17.58 -1.70 20.56
C GLU A 41 18.16 -2.24 19.22
N MET A 42 17.34 -2.87 18.38
CA MET A 42 17.75 -3.47 17.12
C MET A 42 17.89 -2.39 16.04
N ASP A 43 18.97 -2.47 15.26
CA ASP A 43 19.19 -1.57 14.13
C ASP A 43 18.24 -1.94 12.99
N ILE A 44 17.23 -1.09 12.77
CA ILE A 44 16.23 -1.22 11.70
C ILE A 44 16.46 -0.23 10.57
N SER A 45 17.63 0.44 10.52
CA SER A 45 17.91 1.50 9.55
C SER A 45 17.74 1.05 8.10
N ASP A 46 18.17 -0.18 7.77
CA ASP A 46 18.00 -0.76 6.43
C ASP A 46 16.53 -1.02 6.06
N ILE A 47 15.67 -1.31 7.05
CA ILE A 47 14.23 -1.47 6.81
C ILE A 47 13.62 -0.09 6.53
N LEU A 48 13.98 0.91 7.33
CA LEU A 48 13.46 2.27 7.22
C LEU A 48 13.93 2.99 5.96
N SER A 49 15.16 2.75 5.50
CA SER A 49 15.65 3.23 4.20
C SER A 49 15.00 2.47 3.03
N GLY A 50 14.36 1.35 3.32
CA GLY A 50 13.79 0.43 2.34
C GLY A 50 14.84 -0.43 1.64
N GLU A 51 16.09 -0.42 2.12
CA GLU A 51 17.20 -1.19 1.56
C GLU A 51 17.07 -2.69 1.83
N ALA A 52 16.49 -3.06 2.96
CA ALA A 52 16.31 -4.45 3.38
C ALA A 52 15.34 -5.24 2.48
N ILE A 53 14.37 -4.58 1.84
CA ILE A 53 13.34 -5.22 1.00
C ILE A 53 13.49 -4.70 -0.42
N GLN A 54 14.23 -5.42 -1.26
CA GLN A 54 14.44 -5.01 -2.66
C GLN A 54 13.47 -5.70 -3.61
N ASN A 55 12.94 -6.85 -3.21
CA ASN A 55 12.03 -7.64 -4.01
C ASN A 55 10.93 -8.28 -3.13
N ILE A 56 9.85 -8.74 -3.76
CA ILE A 56 8.72 -9.36 -3.03
C ILE A 56 9.02 -10.77 -2.50
N SER A 57 10.13 -11.39 -2.89
CA SER A 57 10.57 -12.68 -2.36
C SER A 57 11.42 -12.57 -1.09
N ASP A 58 11.78 -11.36 -0.66
CA ASP A 58 12.47 -11.07 0.61
C ASP A 58 11.51 -11.22 1.82
N THR A 59 10.77 -12.33 1.89
CA THR A 59 9.67 -12.52 2.85
C THR A 59 10.16 -12.69 4.28
N LEU A 60 11.38 -13.17 4.49
CA LEU A 60 11.96 -13.43 5.82
C LEU A 60 11.99 -12.17 6.69
N ILE A 61 12.29 -11.01 6.09
CA ILE A 61 12.34 -9.74 6.81
C ILE A 61 10.93 -9.29 7.20
N ILE A 62 9.95 -9.50 6.31
CA ILE A 62 8.54 -9.15 6.57
C ILE A 62 7.97 -10.01 7.70
N ASP A 63 8.36 -11.29 7.77
CA ASP A 63 7.95 -12.19 8.85
C ASP A 63 8.47 -11.74 10.23
N GLN A 64 9.57 -10.97 10.24
CA GLN A 64 10.19 -10.42 11.45
C GLN A 64 9.71 -9.00 11.80
N PHE A 65 8.84 -8.38 11.00
CA PHE A 65 8.38 -7.01 11.24
C PHE A 65 7.85 -6.77 12.66
N THR A 66 7.08 -7.70 13.21
CA THR A 66 6.59 -7.56 14.59
C THR A 66 7.72 -7.64 15.62
N GLU A 67 8.77 -8.41 15.37
CA GLU A 67 9.97 -8.43 16.21
C GLU A 67 10.73 -7.11 16.14
N PHE A 68 10.66 -6.40 15.02
CA PHE A 68 11.27 -5.08 14.81
C PHE A 68 10.39 -3.90 15.28
N GLY A 69 9.28 -4.17 15.99
CA GLY A 69 8.40 -3.14 16.53
C GLY A 69 7.32 -2.63 15.57
N PHE A 70 7.07 -3.32 14.46
CA PHE A 70 5.93 -3.00 13.59
C PHE A 70 4.65 -3.66 14.08
N VAL A 71 3.59 -2.86 14.17
CA VAL A 71 2.23 -3.33 14.46
C VAL A 71 1.56 -3.74 13.16
N ARG A 72 1.04 -4.97 13.13
CA ARG A 72 0.31 -5.55 12.02
C ARG A 72 -1.19 -5.27 12.15
N SER A 73 -1.83 -4.78 11.09
CA SER A 73 -3.27 -4.70 10.95
C SER A 73 -3.72 -5.21 9.58
N GLU A 74 -4.90 -5.82 9.51
CA GLU A 74 -5.54 -6.14 8.24
C GLU A 74 -6.38 -4.94 7.81
N VAL A 75 -6.27 -4.56 6.54
CA VAL A 75 -7.05 -3.46 5.98
C VAL A 75 -8.47 -3.94 5.66
N ASP A 76 -9.48 -3.15 6.01
CA ASP A 76 -10.86 -3.49 5.69
C ASP A 76 -11.09 -3.53 4.16
N LYS A 77 -11.78 -4.57 3.70
CA LYS A 77 -12.07 -4.77 2.26
C LYS A 77 -12.89 -3.65 1.66
N SER A 78 -13.68 -2.92 2.45
CA SER A 78 -14.43 -1.75 2.02
C SER A 78 -13.51 -0.59 1.60
N ASP A 79 -12.28 -0.54 2.10
CA ASP A 79 -11.29 0.49 1.77
C ASP A 79 -10.43 0.14 0.54
N TYR A 80 -10.50 -1.10 0.02
CA TYR A 80 -9.64 -1.55 -1.08
C TYR A 80 -9.78 -0.69 -2.33
N ILE A 81 -11.01 -0.31 -2.70
CA ILE A 81 -11.26 0.52 -3.90
C ILE A 81 -10.64 1.90 -3.72
N LYS A 82 -10.77 2.48 -2.52
CA LYS A 82 -10.24 3.78 -2.18
C LYS A 82 -8.70 3.75 -2.18
N LEU A 83 -8.11 2.72 -1.58
CA LEU A 83 -6.66 2.51 -1.56
C LEU A 83 -6.10 2.32 -2.96
N HIS A 84 -6.68 1.42 -3.75
CA HIS A 84 -6.23 1.19 -5.13
C HIS A 84 -6.21 2.50 -5.90
N LYS A 85 -7.28 3.29 -5.84
CA LYS A 85 -7.37 4.58 -6.53
C LYS A 85 -6.23 5.53 -6.13
N VAL A 86 -5.94 5.64 -4.83
CA VAL A 86 -4.89 6.54 -4.32
C VAL A 86 -3.49 6.05 -4.71
N LEU A 87 -3.25 4.75 -4.62
CA LEU A 87 -1.95 4.13 -4.92
C LEU A 87 -1.64 4.12 -6.44
N THR A 88 -2.67 4.19 -7.30
CA THR A 88 -2.51 4.15 -8.77
C THR A 88 -2.80 5.48 -9.49
N SER A 89 -3.43 6.47 -8.85
CA SER A 89 -3.74 7.75 -9.51
C SER A 89 -2.47 8.50 -9.88
N ASN A 90 -2.40 9.11 -11.07
CA ASN A 90 -1.27 9.88 -11.62
C ASN A 90 -0.34 10.49 -10.55
N GLN A 91 0.73 9.76 -10.26
CA GLN A 91 1.79 10.18 -9.36
C GLN A 91 2.95 10.66 -10.23
N ASN A 92 3.61 11.75 -9.81
CA ASN A 92 4.77 12.24 -10.53
C ASN A 92 5.96 11.30 -10.23
N THR A 93 6.70 10.93 -11.27
CA THR A 93 7.98 10.22 -11.09
C THR A 93 8.94 11.11 -10.32
N ILE A 94 9.66 10.53 -9.35
CA ILE A 94 10.66 11.27 -8.59
C ILE A 94 11.82 11.61 -9.51
N ASP A 95 11.98 12.88 -9.85
CA ASP A 95 13.19 13.41 -10.47
C ASP A 95 13.82 14.40 -9.48
N ASN A 96 14.83 13.92 -8.74
CA ASN A 96 15.67 14.68 -7.80
C ASN A 96 14.96 15.39 -6.62
N THR A 97 14.35 14.63 -5.70
CA THR A 97 13.92 15.16 -4.40
C THR A 97 15.06 15.17 -3.38
N LYS A 98 15.24 16.27 -2.64
CA LYS A 98 16.19 16.35 -1.50
C LYS A 98 15.74 15.58 -0.24
N CYS A 99 14.54 14.99 -0.26
CA CYS A 99 13.98 14.25 0.87
C CYS A 99 14.42 12.79 0.78
N LEU A 100 15.22 12.35 1.76
CA LEU A 100 15.53 10.93 1.96
C LEU A 100 14.33 10.26 2.64
N PRO A 101 13.70 9.25 2.02
CA PRO A 101 12.51 8.64 2.59
C PRO A 101 12.85 7.80 3.82
N ILE A 102 11.98 7.86 4.81
CA ILE A 102 11.96 6.97 5.97
C ILE A 102 10.64 6.23 5.95
N TYR A 103 10.67 4.97 5.52
CA TYR A 103 9.50 4.13 5.36
C TYR A 103 9.11 3.51 6.71
N ARG A 104 8.05 4.06 7.31
CA ARG A 104 7.49 3.56 8.58
C ARG A 104 6.19 2.78 8.38
N ASP A 105 5.64 2.84 7.18
CA ASP A 105 4.39 2.21 6.80
C ASP A 105 4.60 1.34 5.57
N PHE A 106 4.16 0.08 5.68
CA PHE A 106 4.27 -0.92 4.62
C PHE A 106 2.90 -1.53 4.36
N LEU A 107 2.50 -1.62 3.09
CA LEU A 107 1.32 -2.38 2.66
C LEU A 107 1.78 -3.62 1.90
N ILE A 108 1.43 -4.79 2.41
CA ILE A 108 1.73 -6.09 1.81
C ILE A 108 0.47 -6.59 1.12
N LEU A 109 0.49 -6.61 -0.21
CA LEU A 109 -0.59 -7.12 -1.03
C LEU A 109 -0.40 -8.62 -1.19
N LYS A 110 -1.42 -9.40 -0.84
CA LYS A 110 -1.41 -10.84 -0.97
C LYS A 110 -2.48 -11.33 -1.92
N LYS A 111 -2.14 -12.40 -2.64
CA LYS A 111 -3.07 -13.19 -3.45
C LYS A 111 -2.92 -14.66 -3.08
N LYS A 112 -3.99 -15.28 -2.56
CA LYS A 112 -3.94 -16.68 -2.10
C LYS A 112 -2.74 -16.94 -1.16
N ASN A 113 -2.55 -16.04 -0.20
CA ASN A 113 -1.45 -16.03 0.77
C ASN A 113 -0.02 -15.85 0.20
N LYS A 114 0.13 -15.52 -1.08
CA LYS A 114 1.42 -15.14 -1.67
C LYS A 114 1.52 -13.62 -1.78
N ILE A 115 2.67 -13.06 -1.43
CA ILE A 115 2.93 -11.63 -1.67
C ILE A 115 2.99 -11.41 -3.18
N VAL A 116 2.21 -10.43 -3.65
CA VAL A 116 2.16 -10.02 -5.07
C VAL A 116 2.59 -8.58 -5.27
N GLY A 117 2.64 -7.79 -4.20
CA GLY A 117 3.11 -6.42 -4.24
C GLY A 117 3.40 -5.89 -2.85
N ILE A 118 4.28 -4.90 -2.77
CA ILE A 118 4.64 -4.19 -1.54
C ILE A 118 4.64 -2.70 -1.84
N PHE A 119 3.94 -1.93 -1.01
CA PHE A 119 4.12 -0.47 -0.98
C PHE A 119 4.88 -0.09 0.27
N LYS A 120 5.96 0.68 0.10
CA LYS A 120 6.65 1.38 1.19
C LYS A 120 6.22 2.84 1.14
N ILE A 121 5.76 3.38 2.27
CA ILE A 121 5.16 4.71 2.33
C ILE A 121 5.98 5.58 3.29
N CYS A 122 6.38 6.75 2.79
CA CYS A 122 6.97 7.81 3.59
C CYS A 122 6.05 9.03 3.49
N PHE A 123 5.20 9.22 4.51
CA PHE A 123 4.27 10.34 4.57
C PHE A 123 4.99 11.70 4.62
N GLU A 124 6.14 11.78 5.28
CA GLU A 124 6.94 13.01 5.40
C GLU A 124 7.46 13.52 4.05
N CYS A 125 7.90 12.61 3.19
CA CYS A 125 8.37 12.96 1.86
C CYS A 125 7.25 12.90 0.80
N SER A 126 6.02 12.55 1.19
CA SER A 126 4.95 12.15 0.26
C SER A 126 5.44 11.14 -0.78
N GLN A 127 6.31 10.21 -0.39
CA GLN A 127 6.90 9.23 -1.29
C GLN A 127 6.28 7.85 -1.11
N LEU A 128 6.13 7.17 -2.24
CA LEU A 128 5.66 5.81 -2.32
C LEU A 128 6.62 5.01 -3.19
N ASN A 129 7.08 3.87 -2.67
CA ASN A 129 7.86 2.90 -3.43
C ASN A 129 7.03 1.63 -3.60
N TYR A 130 6.69 1.28 -4.84
CA TYR A 130 5.97 0.07 -5.19
C TYR A 130 6.94 -0.99 -5.71
N LEU A 131 6.83 -2.19 -5.15
CA LEU A 131 7.56 -3.37 -5.58
C LEU A 131 6.58 -4.45 -6.03
N ASP A 132 6.88 -5.10 -7.15
CA ASP A 132 6.29 -6.38 -7.54
C ASP A 132 7.35 -7.32 -8.11
N ALA A 133 6.94 -8.43 -8.74
CA ALA A 133 7.85 -9.41 -9.31
C ALA A 133 8.77 -8.87 -10.42
N SER A 134 8.39 -7.77 -11.06
CA SER A 134 9.05 -7.20 -12.25
C SER A 134 9.41 -5.72 -12.11
N THR A 135 8.87 -5.04 -11.10
CA THR A 135 8.88 -3.59 -11.00
C THR A 135 9.40 -3.15 -9.63
N ASN A 136 10.24 -2.13 -9.64
CA ASN A 136 10.57 -1.33 -8.46
C ASN A 136 10.43 0.14 -8.87
N GLU A 137 9.32 0.75 -8.50
CA GLU A 137 8.98 2.11 -8.92
C GLU A 137 8.84 3.04 -7.73
N LYS A 138 9.44 4.23 -7.84
CA LYS A 138 9.35 5.27 -6.82
C LYS A 138 8.58 6.47 -7.38
N ARG A 139 7.61 6.95 -6.61
CA ARG A 139 6.64 7.96 -7.03
C ARG A 139 6.37 8.97 -5.91
N LEU A 140 5.92 10.16 -6.29
CA LEU A 140 5.39 11.16 -5.36
C LEU A 140 3.87 11.11 -5.32
N MET A 141 3.35 10.91 -4.12
CA MET A 141 1.94 11.11 -3.81
C MET A 141 1.63 12.60 -3.86
N THR A 142 0.42 12.94 -4.31
CA THR A 142 -0.13 14.28 -4.08
C THR A 142 -0.43 14.47 -2.60
N ASP A 143 -0.48 15.71 -2.13
CA ASP A 143 -0.85 16.00 -0.73
C ASP A 143 -2.23 15.45 -0.37
N GLU A 144 -3.18 15.49 -1.32
CA GLU A 144 -4.51 14.90 -1.16
C GLU A 144 -4.42 13.38 -0.93
N ASN A 145 -3.61 12.68 -1.73
CA ASN A 145 -3.43 11.24 -1.62
C ASN A 145 -2.73 10.84 -0.32
N SER A 146 -1.70 11.61 0.07
CA SER A 146 -0.98 11.42 1.33
C SER A 146 -1.95 11.55 2.52
N LEU A 147 -2.78 12.59 2.53
CA LEU A 147 -3.79 12.82 3.56
C LEU A 147 -4.86 11.72 3.61
N VAL A 148 -5.29 11.20 2.45
CA VAL A 148 -6.26 10.12 2.39
C VAL A 148 -5.70 8.83 3.00
N LEU A 149 -4.45 8.48 2.68
CA LEU A 149 -3.78 7.31 3.22
C LEU A 149 -3.53 7.44 4.73
N ASP A 150 -3.04 8.59 5.18
CA ASP A 150 -2.81 8.86 6.60
C ASP A 150 -4.10 8.68 7.42
N LYS A 151 -5.22 9.21 6.93
CA LYS A 151 -6.55 9.03 7.56
C LYS A 151 -7.08 7.59 7.55
N LEU A 152 -6.64 6.76 6.61
CA LEU A 152 -7.03 5.35 6.56
C LEU A 152 -6.27 4.51 7.59
N PHE A 153 -5.13 4.99 8.08
CA PHE A 153 -4.19 4.26 8.93
C PHE A 153 -3.96 4.90 10.32
N GLN A 154 -4.81 5.87 10.69
CA GLN A 154 -4.93 6.46 12.03
C GLN A 154 -6.12 5.85 12.77
#